data_AF-A0A7J4PC19-F1
#
_entry.id   AF-A0A7J4PC19-F1
#
_cell.length_a   1.000
_cell.length_b   1.000
_cell.length_c   1.000
_cell.angle_alpha   90.00
_cell.angle_beta   90.00
_cell.angle_gamma   90.00
#
_symmetry.space_group_name_H-M   'P 1'
#
loop_
_entity.id
_entity.type
_entity.pdbx_description
1 polymer ?
#
loop_
_entity_poly.entity_id
_entity_poly.type
_entity_poly.pdbx_seq_one_letter_code
_entity_poly.pdbx_strand_id
1 'polypeptide(L)'
;MVHLRDTPIYIASPEDTLANKLLFGSEQDIKDAEGIWVRQRNLDIKYLEGRCRTLGVWEEFVEMKKRVAKYLKETEEKGKT
;
A
#
# COMPACT_ATOMS: atom_id res chain seq x y z
N MET A 1 -11.80 7.64 11.21
CA MET A 1 -12.74 7.03 12.17
C MET A 1 -13.78 6.27 11.38
N VAL A 2 -13.98 4.99 11.70
CA VAL A 2 -15.01 4.14 11.08
C VAL A 2 -15.86 3.54 12.19
N HIS A 3 -17.02 2.96 11.86
CA HIS A 3 -17.92 2.36 12.86
C HIS A 3 -17.99 0.84 12.65
N LEU A 4 -17.76 0.08 13.73
CA LEU A 4 -18.01 -1.37 13.78
C LEU A 4 -19.18 -1.61 14.72
N ARG A 5 -20.36 -1.98 14.18
CA ARG A 5 -21.59 -2.19 14.96
C ARG A 5 -21.85 -1.02 15.93
N ASP A 6 -21.92 0.18 15.36
CA ASP A 6 -22.12 1.47 16.07
C ASP A 6 -21.01 1.90 17.04
N THR A 7 -19.95 1.11 17.17
CA THR A 7 -18.77 1.48 17.96
C THR A 7 -17.76 2.23 17.08
N PRO A 8 -17.42 3.50 17.39
CA PRO A 8 -16.39 4.21 16.66
C PRO A 8 -15.02 3.59 16.95
N ILE A 9 -14.28 3.28 15.89
CA ILE A 9 -12.92 2.77 15.97
C ILE A 9 -11.97 3.60 15.10
N TYR A 10 -10.73 3.70 15.59
CA TYR A 10 -9.62 4.28 14.85
C TYR A 10 -8.91 3.15 14.10
N ILE A 11 -8.88 3.25 12.78
CA ILE A 11 -8.08 2.37 11.94
C ILE A 11 -7.01 3.24 11.30
N ALA A 12 -5.80 2.70 11.19
CA ALA A 12 -4.72 3.34 10.47
C ALA A 12 -5.14 3.66 9.03
N SER A 13 -4.59 4.75 8.48
CA SER A 13 -4.76 5.03 7.06
C SER A 13 -4.18 3.88 6.21
N PRO A 14 -4.67 3.66 4.99
CA PRO A 14 -4.04 2.70 4.09
C PRO A 14 -2.55 2.99 3.87
N GLU A 15 -2.16 4.26 3.79
CA GLU A 15 -0.78 4.71 3.64
C GLU A 15 0.07 4.34 4.85
N ASP A 16 -0.41 4.62 6.07
CA ASP A 16 0.31 4.23 7.28
C ASP A 16 0.37 2.70 7.40
N THR A 17 -0.65 1.99 6.95
CA THR A 17 -0.67 0.52 6.94
C THR A 17 0.40 -0.03 5.98
N LEU A 18 0.51 0.54 4.77
CA LEU A 18 1.54 0.17 3.79
C LEU A 18 2.94 0.45 4.32
N ALA A 19 3.18 1.65 4.84
CA ALA A 19 4.48 2.05 5.36
C ALA A 19 4.93 1.16 6.54
N ASN A 20 4.00 0.80 7.45
CA ASN A 20 4.31 -0.10 8.56
C ASN A 20 4.53 -1.55 8.10
N LYS A 21 3.82 -2.02 7.07
CA LYS A 21 4.09 -3.34 6.46
C LYS A 21 5.49 -3.40 5.84
N LEU A 22 5.99 -2.31 5.26
CA LEU A 22 7.37 -2.25 4.77
C LEU A 22 8.39 -2.19 5.90
N LEU A 23 8.10 -1.48 6.99
CA LEU A 23 9.03 -1.30 8.11
C LEU A 23 9.30 -2.59 8.91
N PHE A 24 8.25 -3.38 9.16
CA PHE A 24 8.35 -4.57 10.01
C PHE A 24 8.20 -5.89 9.26
N GLY A 25 7.91 -5.82 7.96
CA GLY A 25 7.37 -6.94 7.22
C GLY A 25 8.41 -7.96 6.77
N SER A 26 8.00 -9.23 6.84
CA SER A 26 8.62 -10.29 6.05
C SER A 26 8.31 -10.12 4.55
N GLU A 27 8.90 -10.96 3.69
CA GLU A 27 8.52 -10.98 2.27
C GLU A 27 7.01 -11.16 2.04
N GLN A 28 6.32 -11.87 2.94
CA GLN A 28 4.87 -12.06 2.86
C GLN A 28 4.10 -10.76 3.13
N ASP A 29 4.57 -9.96 4.08
CA ASP A 29 3.96 -8.67 4.41
C ASP A 29 4.10 -7.65 3.27
N ILE A 30 5.21 -7.72 2.52
CA ILE A 30 5.42 -6.92 1.32
C ILE A 30 4.37 -7.27 0.25
N LYS A 31 4.11 -8.56 0.02
CA LYS A 31 3.06 -9.01 -0.92
C LYS A 31 1.66 -8.56 -0.48
N ASP A 32 1.39 -8.59 0.82
CA ASP A 32 0.13 -8.07 1.36
C ASP A 32 0.00 -6.57 1.11
N ALA A 33 1.09 -5.81 1.29
CA ALA A 33 1.13 -4.38 1.02
C ALA A 33 0.83 -4.09 -0.46
N GLU A 34 1.40 -4.86 -1.39
CA GLU A 34 1.06 -4.75 -2.82
C GLU A 34 -0.42 -4.99 -3.08
N GLY A 35 -1.00 -6.03 -2.47
CA GLY A 35 -2.41 -6.34 -2.58
C GLY A 35 -3.30 -5.22 -2.03
N ILE A 36 -2.91 -4.61 -0.90
CA ILE A 36 -3.60 -3.43 -0.37
C ILE A 36 -3.52 -2.29 -1.38
N TRP A 37 -2.33 -1.98 -1.91
CA TRP A 37 -2.15 -0.89 -2.86
C TRP A 37 -3.08 -1.05 -4.06
N VAL A 38 -3.02 -2.19 -4.74
CA VAL A 38 -3.80 -2.46 -5.96
C VAL A 38 -5.30 -2.27 -5.74
N ARG A 39 -5.81 -2.59 -4.54
CA ARG A 39 -7.25 -2.49 -4.24
C ARG A 39 -7.69 -1.10 -3.77
N GLN A 40 -6.76 -0.28 -3.29
CA GLN A 40 -7.10 1.07 -2.83
C GLN A 40 -7.27 2.03 -4.00
N ARG A 41 -8.41 2.74 -4.00
CA ARG A 41 -8.75 3.69 -5.08
C ARG A 41 -8.15 5.07 -4.87
N ASN A 42 -7.91 5.48 -3.63
CA ASN A 42 -7.53 6.83 -3.25
C ASN A 42 -6.35 6.82 -2.27
N LEU A 43 -5.18 6.40 -2.72
CA LEU A 43 -3.96 6.54 -1.92
C LEU A 43 -3.36 7.94 -2.09
N ASP A 44 -3.07 8.62 -0.98
CA ASP A 44 -2.22 9.79 -0.97
C ASP A 44 -0.76 9.36 -1.10
N ILE A 45 -0.32 9.26 -2.35
CA ILE A 45 1.04 8.84 -2.69
C ILE A 45 2.08 9.78 -2.10
N LYS A 46 1.80 11.09 -2.03
CA LYS A 46 2.77 12.07 -1.51
C LYS A 46 2.98 11.88 -0.01
N TYR A 47 1.89 11.66 0.74
CA TYR A 47 1.97 11.33 2.15
C TYR A 47 2.71 10.01 2.37
N LEU A 48 2.36 8.95 1.64
CA LEU A 48 3.02 7.64 1.73
C LEU A 48 4.52 7.74 1.45
N GLU A 49 4.93 8.47 0.41
CA GLU A 49 6.33 8.71 0.07
C GLU A 49 7.09 9.41 1.21
N GLY A 50 6.47 10.43 1.80
CA GLY A 50 7.02 11.11 2.98
C GLY A 50 7.19 10.16 4.17
N ARG A 51 6.18 9.34 4.46
CA ARG A 51 6.22 8.35 5.56
C ARG A 51 7.32 7.31 5.34
N CYS A 52 7.43 6.73 4.14
CA CYS A 52 8.47 5.74 3.85
C CYS A 52 9.89 6.32 3.99
N ARG A 53 10.11 7.58 3.58
CA ARG A 53 11.40 8.26 3.79
C ARG A 53 11.70 8.47 5.27
N THR A 54 10.73 8.93 6.05
CA THR A 54 10.90 9.14 7.50
C THR A 54 11.19 7.83 8.23
N LEU A 55 10.60 6.73 7.80
CA LEU A 55 10.77 5.41 8.42
C LEU A 55 12.01 4.65 7.90
N GLY A 56 12.72 5.19 6.90
CA GLY A 56 13.92 4.57 6.35
C GLY A 56 13.67 3.40 5.40
N VAL A 57 12.45 3.22 4.89
CA VAL A 57 12.04 2.12 3.99
C VAL A 57 11.78 2.60 2.55
N TRP A 58 12.54 3.60 2.11
CA TRP A 58 12.33 4.21 0.80
C TRP A 58 12.66 3.25 -0.35
N GLU A 59 13.70 2.44 -0.20
CA GLU A 59 14.16 1.54 -1.26
C GLU A 59 13.15 0.43 -1.51
N GLU A 60 12.68 -0.22 -0.44
CA GLU A 60 11.65 -1.25 -0.45
C GLU A 60 10.34 -0.70 -1.05
N PHE A 61 9.98 0.53 -0.67
CA PHE A 61 8.83 1.22 -1.25
C PHE A 61 8.97 1.42 -2.77
N VAL A 62 10.13 1.87 -3.25
CA VAL A 62 10.38 2.08 -4.69
C VAL A 62 10.29 0.75 -5.45
N GLU A 63 10.83 -0.32 -4.90
CA GLU A 63 10.72 -1.65 -5.52
C GLU A 63 9.28 -2.15 -5.57
N MET A 64 8.55 -2.04 -4.46
CA MET A 64 7.14 -2.39 -4.38
C MET A 64 6.30 -1.59 -5.40
N LYS A 65 6.54 -0.27 -5.50
CA LYS A 65 5.87 0.61 -6.46
C LYS A 65 6.08 0.15 -7.91
N LYS A 66 7.28 -0.30 -8.27
CA LYS A 66 7.57 -0.87 -9.60
C LYS A 66 6.77 -2.15 -9.86
N ARG A 67 6.70 -3.06 -8.88
CA ARG A 67 5.96 -4.33 -9.01
C ARG A 67 4.46 -4.08 -9.17
N VAL A 68 3.89 -3.19 -8.37
CA VAL A 68 2.47 -2.79 -8.50
C VAL A 68 2.18 -2.16 -9.86
N ALA A 69 3.02 -1.24 -10.34
CA ALA A 69 2.84 -0.61 -11.64
C ALA A 69 2.87 -1.63 -12.79
N LYS A 70 3.80 -2.60 -12.73
CA LYS A 70 3.87 -3.70 -13.69
C LYS A 70 2.58 -4.54 -13.68
N TYR A 71 2.11 -4.94 -12.50
CA TYR A 71 0.88 -5.73 -12.34
C TYR A 71 -0.35 -5.02 -12.93
N LEU A 72 -0.52 -3.73 -12.62
CA LEU A 72 -1.65 -2.94 -13.13
C LEU A 72 -1.63 -2.87 -14.66
N LYS A 73 -0.47 -2.62 -15.27
CA LYS A 73 -0.31 -2.60 -16.72
C LYS A 73 -0.69 -3.94 -17.37
N GLU A 74 -0.19 -5.05 -16.84
CA GLU A 74 -0.51 -6.39 -17.35
C GLU A 74 -2.01 -6.72 -17.23
N THR A 75 -2.66 -6.23 -16.17
CA THR A 75 -4.09 -6.44 -15.95
C THR A 75 -4.95 -5.61 -16.93
N GLU A 76 -4.53 -4.38 -17.22
CA GLU A 76 -5.15 -3.54 -18.24
C GLU A 76 -5.02 -4.11 -19.66
N GLU A 77 -3.88 -4.73 -19.98
CA GLU A 77 -3.63 -5.36 -21.28
C GLU A 77 -4.50 -6.63 -21.47
N LYS A 78 -4.63 -7.46 -20.43
CA LYS A 78 -5.46 -8.68 -20.47
C LYS A 78 -6.95 -8.39 -20.54
N GLY A 79 -7.43 -7.31 -19.91
CA GLY A 79 -8.84 -6.89 -19.95
C GLY A 79 -9.29 -6.28 -21.27
N LYS A 80 -8.39 -6.07 -22.24
CA LYS A 80 -8.68 -5.58 -23.60
C LYS A 80 -8.86 -6.70 -24.65
N THR A 81 -8.69 -7.95 -24.24
CA THR A 81 -8.93 -9.18 -25.03
C THR A 81 -10.24 -9.81 -24.61
#